data_AF-R9HRB8-F1
#
_entry.id   AF-R9HRB8-F1
#
_cell.length_a   1.000
_cell.length_b   1.000
_cell.length_c   1.000
_cell.angle_alpha   90.00
_cell.angle_beta   90.00
_cell.angle_gamma   90.00
#
_symmetry.space_group_name_H-M   'P 1'
#
loop_
_entity.id
_entity.type
_entity.pdbx_description
1 polymer ?
#
loop_
_entity_poly.entity_id
_entity_poly.type
_entity_poly.pdbx_seq_one_letter_code
_entity_poly.pdbx_strand_id
1 'polypeptide(L)'
;MQDSYIDKLRQSYSKFDYPLNESIISKIALFYNMKLELNQSDILYFDVKKIKKYRPEAMQKVALKLGVNKVIYLADIHPGYLIVWLDEQEQVWADYDNLVYYYGSDIFSGIKNIVSGNILETIKSVSNDER
;
A
#
# COMPACT_ATOMS: atom_id res chain seq x y z
N MET A 1 -3.07 12.84 -21.26
CA MET A 1 -2.30 11.61 -20.93
C MET A 1 -2.48 11.21 -19.47
N GLN A 2 -2.44 12.14 -18.51
CA GLN A 2 -2.70 11.88 -17.08
C GLN A 2 -4.14 11.40 -16.80
N ASP A 3 -5.13 11.96 -17.50
CA ASP A 3 -6.55 11.56 -17.35
C ASP A 3 -6.77 10.06 -17.65
N SER A 4 -6.04 9.50 -18.63
CA SER A 4 -6.10 8.07 -18.97
C SER A 4 -5.56 7.17 -17.86
N TYR A 5 -4.63 7.65 -17.03
CA TYR A 5 -4.10 6.89 -15.90
C TYR A 5 -5.04 6.99 -14.70
N ILE A 6 -5.56 8.17 -14.42
CA ILE A 6 -6.54 8.41 -13.35
C ILE A 6 -7.77 7.51 -13.54
N ASP A 7 -8.32 7.42 -14.75
CA ASP A 7 -9.47 6.56 -15.02
C ASP A 7 -9.15 5.07 -14.84
N LYS A 8 -7.95 4.64 -15.24
CA LYS A 8 -7.48 3.26 -15.01
C LYS A 8 -7.33 2.97 -13.53
N LEU A 9 -6.83 3.92 -12.74
CA LEU A 9 -6.74 3.77 -11.29
C LEU A 9 -8.14 3.64 -10.69
N ARG A 10 -9.04 4.59 -10.99
CA ARG A 10 -10.44 4.53 -10.52
C ARG A 10 -11.08 3.19 -10.84
N GLN A 11 -10.97 2.72 -12.08
CA GLN A 11 -11.52 1.43 -12.49
C GLN A 11 -10.85 0.25 -11.76
N SER A 12 -9.55 0.32 -11.49
CA SER A 12 -8.83 -0.77 -10.83
C SER A 12 -9.15 -0.85 -9.33
N TYR A 13 -9.36 0.30 -8.68
CA TYR A 13 -9.72 0.41 -7.27
C TYR A 13 -11.24 0.31 -7.01
N SER A 14 -12.10 0.46 -8.02
CA SER A 14 -13.56 0.60 -7.85
C SER A 14 -14.26 -0.59 -7.18
N LYS A 15 -13.66 -1.78 -7.21
CA LYS A 15 -14.22 -2.98 -6.57
C LYS A 15 -13.95 -3.06 -5.06
N PHE A 16 -13.13 -2.16 -4.52
CA PHE A 16 -12.84 -2.09 -3.10
C PHE A 16 -13.67 -0.98 -2.47
N ASP A 17 -14.24 -1.25 -1.32
CA ASP A 17 -14.96 -0.25 -0.52
C ASP A 17 -13.96 0.69 0.19
N TYR A 18 -13.22 1.48 -0.58
CA TYR A 18 -12.21 2.43 -0.10
C TYR A 18 -12.60 3.85 -0.52
N PRO A 19 -12.46 4.88 0.34
CA PRO A 19 -12.88 6.25 0.06
C PRO A 19 -11.91 6.96 -0.91
N LEU A 20 -11.95 6.55 -2.17
CA LEU A 20 -11.04 7.02 -3.21
C LEU A 20 -11.46 8.40 -3.75
N ASN A 21 -10.98 9.47 -3.13
CA ASN A 21 -11.21 10.85 -3.57
C ASN A 21 -10.17 11.32 -4.62
N GLU A 22 -10.45 12.47 -5.28
CA GLU A 22 -9.59 13.05 -6.32
C GLU A 22 -8.15 13.32 -5.85
N SER A 23 -7.98 13.73 -4.60
CA SER A 23 -6.66 14.00 -4.03
C SER A 23 -5.84 12.70 -3.95
N ILE A 24 -6.42 11.65 -3.38
CA ILE A 24 -5.78 10.35 -3.22
C ILE A 24 -5.41 9.76 -4.60
N ILE A 25 -6.34 9.78 -5.56
CA ILE A 25 -6.08 9.25 -6.90
C ILE A 25 -4.95 10.02 -7.57
N SER A 26 -4.95 11.35 -7.46
CA SER A 26 -3.92 12.19 -8.05
C SER A 26 -2.55 11.88 -7.44
N LYS A 27 -2.45 11.68 -6.13
CA LYS A 27 -1.22 11.27 -5.45
C LYS A 27 -0.73 9.89 -5.92
N ILE A 28 -1.62 8.89 -5.99
CA ILE A 28 -1.28 7.54 -6.48
C ILE A 28 -0.84 7.60 -7.96
N ALA A 29 -1.48 8.44 -8.78
CA ALA A 29 -1.16 8.58 -10.20
C ALA A 29 0.27 9.10 -10.44
N LEU A 30 0.83 9.89 -9.54
CA LEU A 30 2.23 10.35 -9.64
C LEU A 30 3.22 9.19 -9.60
N PHE A 31 2.88 8.11 -8.89
CA PHE A 31 3.73 6.93 -8.76
C PHE A 31 3.40 5.83 -9.77
N TYR A 32 2.45 6.05 -10.68
CA TYR A 32 1.96 5.01 -11.59
C TYR A 32 3.08 4.32 -12.38
N ASN A 33 3.27 3.01 -12.17
CA ASN A 33 4.33 2.19 -12.78
C ASN A 33 5.77 2.65 -12.47
N MET A 34 5.98 3.52 -11.48
CA MET A 34 7.31 3.91 -11.05
C MET A 34 8.03 2.76 -10.34
N LYS A 35 9.35 2.72 -10.49
CA LYS A 35 10.28 1.87 -9.76
C LYS A 35 11.27 2.76 -9.05
N LEU A 36 11.40 2.60 -7.74
CA LEU A 36 12.35 3.34 -6.92
C LEU A 36 13.34 2.35 -6.33
N GLU A 37 14.63 2.58 -6.56
CA GLU A 37 15.70 1.81 -5.94
C GLU A 37 15.77 2.16 -4.45
N LEU A 38 15.84 1.11 -3.62
CA LEU A 38 16.03 1.20 -2.19
C LEU A 38 17.47 0.77 -1.84
N ASN A 39 17.82 0.91 -0.56
CA ASN A 39 19.08 0.39 -0.06
C ASN A 39 19.15 -1.14 -0.23
N GLN A 40 20.34 -1.68 -0.52
CA GLN A 40 20.61 -3.13 -0.58
C GLN A 40 20.01 -3.89 -1.79
N SER A 41 19.74 -3.19 -2.90
CA SER A 41 19.22 -3.74 -4.18
C SER A 41 17.71 -4.04 -4.20
N ASP A 42 16.99 -3.63 -3.15
CA ASP A 42 15.54 -3.71 -3.15
C ASP A 42 14.93 -2.65 -4.09
N ILE A 43 13.76 -2.94 -4.64
CA ILE A 43 13.02 -2.04 -5.53
C ILE A 43 11.59 -1.90 -5.04
N LEU A 44 11.19 -0.68 -4.70
CA LEU A 44 9.79 -0.31 -4.48
C LEU A 44 9.11 -0.12 -5.83
N TYR A 45 8.11 -0.96 -6.12
CA TYR A 45 7.44 -1.02 -7.42
C TYR A 45 5.94 -0.74 -7.30
N PHE A 46 5.50 0.34 -7.93
CA PHE A 46 4.10 0.78 -7.99
C PHE A 46 3.37 0.13 -9.18
N ASP A 47 3.24 -1.19 -9.15
CA ASP A 47 2.52 -1.94 -10.19
C ASP A 47 1.02 -2.03 -9.91
N VAL A 48 0.28 -1.05 -10.44
CA VAL A 48 -1.17 -1.01 -10.30
C VAL A 48 -1.84 -2.26 -10.88
N LYS A 49 -1.25 -2.97 -11.85
CA LYS A 49 -1.88 -4.17 -12.41
C LYS A 49 -2.03 -5.27 -11.35
N LYS A 50 -1.19 -5.29 -10.32
CA LYS A 50 -1.26 -6.27 -9.23
C LYS A 50 -2.52 -6.14 -8.40
N ILE A 51 -3.12 -4.94 -8.34
CA ILE A 51 -4.38 -4.76 -7.64
C ILE A 51 -5.49 -5.71 -8.14
N LYS A 52 -5.46 -6.04 -9.43
CA LYS A 52 -6.46 -6.93 -10.05
C LYS A 52 -6.42 -8.33 -9.43
N LYS A 53 -5.29 -8.74 -8.86
CA LYS A 53 -5.11 -10.04 -8.20
C LYS A 53 -5.78 -10.11 -6.82
N TYR A 54 -5.97 -8.97 -6.16
CA TYR A 54 -6.60 -8.93 -4.84
C TYR A 54 -8.12 -8.96 -4.95
N ARG A 55 -8.74 -9.71 -4.04
CA ARG A 55 -10.19 -9.70 -3.85
C ARG A 55 -10.56 -8.81 -2.66
N PRO A 56 -11.80 -8.26 -2.60
CA PRO A 56 -12.23 -7.44 -1.47
C PRO A 56 -12.04 -8.12 -0.10
N GLU A 57 -12.26 -9.42 -0.01
CA GLU A 57 -12.09 -10.19 1.23
C GLU A 57 -10.64 -10.24 1.69
N ALA A 58 -9.68 -10.21 0.74
CA ALA A 58 -8.26 -10.14 1.09
C ALA A 58 -7.91 -8.78 1.69
N MET A 59 -8.46 -7.68 1.16
CA MET A 59 -8.26 -6.35 1.73
C MET A 59 -8.84 -6.24 3.14
N GLN A 60 -10.01 -6.83 3.39
CA GLN A 60 -10.61 -6.86 4.74
C GLN A 60 -9.71 -7.58 5.74
N LYS A 61 -9.10 -8.71 5.37
CA LYS A 61 -8.14 -9.41 6.23
C LYS A 61 -6.91 -8.57 6.54
N VAL A 62 -6.41 -7.84 5.55
CA VAL A 62 -5.26 -6.92 5.75
C VAL A 62 -5.67 -5.75 6.64
N ALA A 63 -6.84 -5.15 6.44
CA ALA A 63 -7.35 -4.07 7.29
C ALA A 63 -7.44 -4.51 8.77
N LEU A 64 -7.98 -5.70 9.02
CA LEU A 64 -8.03 -6.30 10.36
C LEU A 64 -6.64 -6.52 10.94
N LYS A 65 -5.68 -7.01 10.14
CA LYS A 65 -4.28 -7.20 10.55
C LYS A 65 -3.61 -5.88 10.95
N LEU A 66 -3.92 -4.80 10.24
CA LEU A 66 -3.39 -3.46 10.48
C LEU A 66 -4.15 -2.69 11.57
N GLY A 67 -5.30 -3.20 12.04
CA GLY A 67 -6.14 -2.50 13.00
C GLY A 67 -6.87 -1.27 12.44
N VAL A 68 -7.08 -1.21 11.12
CA VAL A 68 -7.74 -0.11 10.41
C VAL A 68 -9.04 -0.58 9.75
N ASN A 69 -9.85 0.33 9.23
CA ASN A 69 -11.16 -0.05 8.68
C ASN A 69 -11.05 -0.56 7.24
N LYS A 70 -10.24 0.11 6.41
CA LYS A 70 -10.20 -0.12 4.96
C LYS A 70 -8.80 0.09 4.42
N VAL A 71 -8.36 -0.79 3.54
CA VAL A 71 -7.06 -0.66 2.88
C VAL A 71 -7.12 -0.97 1.40
N ILE A 72 -6.15 -0.41 0.69
CA ILE A 72 -5.87 -0.75 -0.70
C ILE A 72 -4.39 -1.00 -0.90
N TYR A 73 -4.09 -1.85 -1.87
CA TYR A 73 -2.72 -2.07 -2.36
C TYR A 73 -2.15 -0.77 -2.94
N LEU A 74 -0.92 -0.42 -2.55
CA LEU A 74 -0.20 0.74 -3.09
C LEU A 74 1.01 0.31 -3.95
N ALA A 75 1.87 -0.56 -3.42
CA ALA A 75 3.11 -0.98 -4.06
C ALA A 75 3.63 -2.31 -3.47
N ASP A 76 4.71 -2.86 -4.05
CA ASP A 76 5.47 -3.97 -3.48
C ASP A 76 6.96 -3.63 -3.41
N ILE A 77 7.69 -4.21 -2.46
CA ILE A 77 9.15 -4.17 -2.39
C ILE A 77 9.73 -5.54 -2.77
N HIS A 78 10.61 -5.58 -3.78
CA HIS A 78 11.25 -6.80 -4.30
C HIS A 78 12.76 -6.76 -4.08
N PRO A 79 13.45 -7.90 -3.84
CA PRO A 79 12.93 -9.28 -3.73
C PRO A 79 12.29 -9.66 -2.38
N GLY A 80 12.16 -8.74 -1.42
CA GLY A 80 11.65 -9.04 -0.07
C GLY A 80 10.18 -9.47 0.05
N TYR A 81 9.37 -9.38 -1.01
CA TYR A 81 7.92 -9.66 -1.00
C TYR A 81 7.12 -8.85 0.05
N LEU A 82 7.59 -7.67 0.45
CA LEU A 82 6.80 -6.78 1.31
C LEU A 82 5.73 -6.10 0.46
N ILE A 83 4.49 -6.11 0.94
CA ILE A 83 3.39 -5.42 0.29
C ILE A 83 3.15 -4.11 1.04
N VAL A 84 3.06 -3.01 0.30
CA VAL A 84 2.78 -1.68 0.82
C VAL A 84 1.29 -1.38 0.64
N TRP A 85 0.67 -0.96 1.73
CA TRP A 85 -0.76 -0.66 1.84
C TRP A 85 -1.00 0.81 2.13
N LEU A 86 -2.15 1.30 1.67
CA LEU A 86 -2.70 2.60 2.01
C LEU A 86 -4.02 2.40 2.74
N ASP A 87 -4.17 2.98 3.93
CA ASP A 87 -5.42 2.93 4.70
C ASP A 87 -6.35 4.14 4.44
N GLU A 88 -7.57 4.09 4.97
CA GLU A 88 -8.57 5.15 4.75
C GLU A 88 -8.18 6.55 5.25
N GLN A 89 -7.15 6.64 6.10
CA GLN A 89 -6.60 7.90 6.62
C GLN A 89 -5.37 8.35 5.82
N GLU A 90 -5.10 7.73 4.68
CA GLU A 90 -3.92 7.92 3.83
C GLU A 90 -2.59 7.48 4.47
N GLN A 91 -2.65 6.68 5.53
CA GLN A 91 -1.44 6.19 6.17
C GLN A 91 -0.83 5.03 5.39
N VAL A 92 0.49 5.01 5.36
CA VAL A 92 1.27 4.04 4.59
C VAL A 92 1.83 2.97 5.52
N TRP A 93 1.47 1.73 5.22
CA TRP A 93 1.87 0.54 5.96
C TRP A 93 2.63 -0.40 5.03
N ALA A 94 3.46 -1.28 5.57
CA ALA A 94 3.87 -2.49 4.86
C ALA A 94 3.72 -3.70 5.76
N ASP A 95 3.38 -4.85 5.19
CA ASP A 95 3.33 -6.10 5.93
C ASP A 95 4.31 -7.14 5.37
N TYR A 96 4.89 -7.91 6.28
CA TYR A 96 5.77 -9.04 5.99
C TYR A 96 5.59 -10.12 7.05
N ASP A 97 5.08 -11.28 6.66
CA ASP A 97 4.78 -12.38 7.58
C ASP A 97 3.93 -11.90 8.77
N ASN A 98 4.44 -11.95 10.01
CA ASN A 98 3.74 -11.50 11.22
C ASN A 98 4.11 -10.08 11.66
N LEU A 99 4.83 -9.33 10.83
CA LEU A 99 5.23 -7.95 11.10
C LEU A 99 4.45 -6.97 10.23
N VAL A 100 4.12 -5.85 10.85
CA VAL A 100 3.53 -4.68 10.22
C VAL A 100 4.44 -3.49 10.51
N TYR A 101 4.75 -2.72 9.48
CA TYR A 101 5.57 -1.52 9.56
C TYR A 101 4.71 -0.30 9.22
N TYR A 102 4.78 0.72 10.05
CA TYR A 102 4.21 2.04 9.79
C TYR A 102 5.27 2.95 9.18
N TYR A 103 4.94 3.60 8.07
CA TYR A 103 5.86 4.49 7.36
C TYR A 103 5.41 5.94 7.32
N GLY A 104 4.15 6.29 7.57
CA GLY A 104 3.75 7.69 7.62
C GLY A 104 2.26 7.92 7.53
N SER A 105 1.86 9.15 7.83
CA SER A 105 0.47 9.59 7.88
C SER A 105 -0.08 10.08 6.53
N ASP A 106 0.75 10.08 5.48
CA ASP A 106 0.35 10.40 4.12
C ASP A 106 1.22 9.65 3.11
N ILE A 107 0.74 9.55 1.86
CA ILE A 107 1.41 8.82 0.77
C ILE A 107 2.87 9.30 0.56
N PHE A 108 3.12 10.61 0.56
CA PHE A 108 4.46 11.11 0.21
C PHE A 108 5.45 10.90 1.35
N SER A 109 5.05 11.20 2.59
CA SER A 109 5.92 10.94 3.75
C SER A 109 6.19 9.45 3.92
N GLY A 110 5.17 8.61 3.72
CA GLY A 110 5.29 7.16 3.74
C GLY A 110 6.28 6.63 2.72
N ILE A 111 6.15 7.03 1.45
CA ILE A 111 7.08 6.62 0.39
C ILE A 111 8.50 7.14 0.68
N LYS A 112 8.65 8.38 1.14
CA LYS A 112 9.96 8.94 1.51
C LYS A 112 10.62 8.11 2.61
N ASN A 113 9.87 7.70 3.63
CA ASN A 113 10.35 6.89 4.74
C ASN A 113 10.71 5.46 4.29
N ILE A 114 9.93 4.85 3.38
CA ILE A 114 10.31 3.58 2.75
C ILE A 114 11.64 3.73 2.01
N VAL A 115 11.78 4.77 1.18
CA VAL A 115 13.00 5.02 0.39
C VAL A 115 14.23 5.26 1.27
N SER A 116 14.08 5.94 2.40
CA SER A 116 15.18 6.17 3.34
C SER A 116 15.44 5.00 4.29
N GLY A 117 14.63 3.93 4.26
CA GLY A 117 14.70 2.83 5.22
C GLY A 117 14.30 3.23 6.65
N ASN A 118 13.52 4.31 6.79
CA ASN A 118 13.06 4.83 8.07
C ASN A 118 11.71 4.22 8.47
N ILE A 119 11.71 3.23 9.35
CA ILE A 119 10.50 2.64 9.93
C ILE A 119 10.07 3.49 11.14
N LEU A 120 8.84 4.01 11.13
CA LEU A 120 8.34 4.85 12.22
C LEU A 120 7.82 4.00 13.39
N GLU A 121 7.14 2.89 13.09
CA GLU A 121 6.62 1.95 14.09
C GLU A 121 6.63 0.53 13.54
N THR A 122 6.84 -0.45 14.42
CA THR A 122 6.76 -1.88 14.10
C THR A 122 5.78 -2.55 15.04
N ILE A 123 4.73 -3.17 14.47
CA ILE A 123 3.69 -3.88 15.20
C ILE A 123 3.83 -5.37 14.90
N LYS A 124 3.80 -6.21 15.95
CA LYS A 124 3.68 -7.66 15.78
C LYS A 124 2.19 -8.00 15.62
N SER A 125 1.82 -8.48 14.45
CA SER A 125 0.49 -9.04 14.22
C SER A 125 0.40 -10.35 14.99
N VAL A 126 -0.55 -10.45 15.93
CA VAL A 126 -0.84 -11.71 16.61
C VAL A 126 -1.55 -12.63 15.61
N SER A 127 -0.99 -13.81 15.36
CA SER A 127 -1.68 -14.83 14.55
C SER A 127 -2.97 -15.24 15.27
N ASN A 128 -4.12 -15.09 14.62
CA ASN A 128 -5.43 -15.53 15.14
C ASN A 128 -5.58 -17.08 15.15
N ASP A 129 -4.51 -17.83 15.40
CA ASP A 129 -4.56 -19.29 15.59
C ASP A 129 -4.84 -19.70 17.05
N GLU A 130 -5.14 -18.75 17.94
CA GLU A 130 -5.62 -19.02 19.29
C GLU A 130 -6.96 -18.33 19.56
N ARG A 131 -8.07 -18.92 19.11
CA ARG A 131 -9.40 -18.76 19.73
C ARG A 131 -10.37 -19.86 19.35
#